data_AF-A0A8T4KHQ8-F1
#
_entry.id   AF-A0A8T4KHQ8-F1
#
_cell.length_a   1.000
_cell.length_b   1.000
_cell.length_c   1.000
_cell.angle_alpha   90.00
_cell.angle_beta   90.00
_cell.angle_gamma   90.00
#
_symmetry.space_group_name_H-M   'P 1'
#
loop_
_entity.id
_entity.type
_entity.pdbx_description
1 polymer ?
#
loop_
_entity_poly.entity_id
_entity_poly.type
_entity_poly.pdbx_seq_one_letter_code
_entity_poly.pdbx_strand_id
1 'polypeptide(L)'
;AVDLYAETGSSFLGSGGLGEKGKRAEDVGKEAAEKIIKYIKSNSPLDEHAEDQLIPYLALADGMSKIRVFSVSDHTRTNIWVTEKFMPVKFRIDEVQKIIECERLD
;
A
#
# COMPACT_ATOMS: atom_id res chain seq x y z
N ALA A 1 -6.80 -4.42 20.10
CA ALA A 1 -6.90 -4.12 18.66
C ALA A 1 -7.77 -5.19 18.02
N VAL A 2 -8.33 -4.91 16.85
CA VAL A 2 -8.97 -5.89 15.98
C VAL A 2 -8.30 -5.76 14.62
N ASP A 3 -7.80 -6.86 14.09
CA ASP A 3 -7.13 -6.91 12.80
C ASP A 3 -7.93 -7.85 11.88
N LEU A 4 -8.10 -7.42 10.63
CA LEU A 4 -8.82 -8.16 9.60
C LEU A 4 -7.90 -8.29 8.38
N TYR A 5 -8.00 -9.43 7.70
CA TYR A 5 -7.41 -9.61 6.40
C TYR A 5 -8.41 -10.25 5.43
N ALA A 6 -8.21 -10.01 4.14
CA ALA A 6 -8.96 -10.62 3.06
C ALA A 6 -7.98 -11.22 2.06
N GLU A 7 -8.23 -12.45 1.65
CA GLU A 7 -7.48 -13.13 0.59
C GLU A 7 -8.06 -12.76 -0.77
N THR A 8 -7.22 -12.19 -1.64
CA THR A 8 -7.60 -11.67 -2.95
C THR A 8 -6.75 -12.32 -4.04
N GLY A 9 -7.14 -13.53 -4.45
CA GLY A 9 -6.44 -14.30 -5.48
C GLY A 9 -5.00 -14.62 -5.08
N SER A 10 -4.06 -13.77 -5.50
CA SER A 10 -2.62 -13.89 -5.22
C SER A 10 -2.08 -12.84 -4.24
N SER A 11 -2.96 -12.14 -3.51
CA SER A 11 -2.60 -11.04 -2.61
C SER A 11 -3.45 -11.06 -1.35
N PHE A 12 -3.08 -10.24 -0.38
CA PHE A 12 -3.85 -10.02 0.84
C PHE A 12 -4.08 -8.53 1.03
N LEU A 13 -5.27 -8.19 1.52
CA LEU A 13 -5.59 -6.84 2.00
C LEU A 13 -5.69 -6.88 3.51
N GLY A 14 -4.92 -6.04 4.20
CA GLY A 14 -4.96 -5.92 5.65
C GLY A 14 -5.68 -4.66 6.11
N SER A 15 -6.30 -4.70 7.29
CA SER A 15 -6.75 -3.49 8.00
C SER A 15 -6.82 -3.75 9.50
N GLY A 16 -6.78 -2.67 10.30
CA GLY A 16 -6.90 -2.77 11.74
C GLY A 16 -7.65 -1.59 12.37
N GLY A 17 -8.24 -1.89 13.52
CA GLY A 17 -8.80 -0.95 14.48
C GLY A 17 -8.01 -1.00 15.77
N LEU A 18 -7.54 0.16 16.23
CA LEU A 18 -6.82 0.27 17.50
C LEU A 18 -7.80 0.54 18.64
N GLY A 19 -7.63 -0.22 19.73
CA GLY A 19 -8.35 0.02 20.98
C GLY A 19 -7.67 1.14 21.75
N GLU A 20 -8.47 1.93 22.45
CA GLU A 20 -8.01 3.02 23.32
C GLU A 20 -8.91 3.11 24.55
N LYS A 21 -8.43 3.78 25.61
CA LYS A 21 -9.17 3.90 26.86
C LYS A 21 -10.50 4.61 26.63
N GLY A 22 -11.61 3.93 26.93
CA GLY A 22 -12.97 4.47 26.80
C GLY A 22 -13.63 4.21 25.44
N LYS A 23 -12.92 3.64 24.47
CA LYS A 23 -13.48 3.24 23.18
C LYS A 23 -14.11 1.86 23.28
N ARG A 24 -15.32 1.71 22.73
CA ARG A 24 -16.04 0.44 22.75
C ARG A 24 -15.41 -0.56 21.78
N ALA A 25 -15.49 -1.84 22.10
CA ALA A 25 -14.97 -2.91 21.23
C ALA A 25 -15.66 -2.93 19.86
N GLU A 26 -16.95 -2.59 19.81
CA GLU A 26 -17.74 -2.49 18.59
C GLU A 26 -17.24 -1.39 17.65
N ASP A 27 -16.80 -0.25 18.20
CA ASP A 27 -16.22 0.84 17.41
C ASP A 27 -14.87 0.43 16.81
N VAL A 28 -14.04 -0.28 17.60
CA VAL A 28 -12.76 -0.83 17.12
C VAL A 28 -12.97 -1.82 15.98
N GLY A 29 -13.93 -2.74 16.12
CA GLY A 29 -14.26 -3.70 15.06
C GLY A 29 -14.85 -3.04 13.82
N LYS A 30 -15.70 -2.02 14.00
CA LYS A 30 -16.30 -1.26 12.90
C LYS A 30 -15.24 -0.52 12.08
N GLU A 31 -14.26 0.11 12.71
CA GLU A 31 -13.16 0.79 12.00
C GLU A 31 -12.34 -0.16 11.13
N ALA A 32 -11.99 -1.34 11.67
CA ALA A 32 -11.30 -2.37 10.89
C ALA A 32 -12.16 -2.81 9.69
N ALA A 33 -13.44 -3.12 9.94
CA ALA A 33 -14.35 -3.57 8.89
C ALA A 33 -14.57 -2.51 7.79
N GLU A 34 -14.76 -1.24 8.17
CA GLU A 34 -14.96 -0.16 7.20
C GLU A 34 -13.74 0.06 6.31
N LYS A 35 -12.52 -0.03 6.86
CA LYS A 35 -11.28 0.09 6.09
C LYS A 35 -11.10 -1.05 5.09
N ILE A 36 -11.21 -2.31 5.52
CA ILE A 36 -11.00 -3.44 4.60
C ILE A 36 -12.05 -3.48 3.49
N ILE A 37 -13.32 -3.15 3.80
CA ILE A 37 -14.38 -3.04 2.79
C ILE A 37 -14.03 -1.97 1.74
N LYS A 38 -13.39 -0.87 2.15
CA LYS A 38 -12.93 0.18 1.25
C LYS A 38 -11.85 -0.32 0.28
N TYR A 39 -10.87 -1.08 0.79
CA TYR A 39 -9.84 -1.68 -0.07
C TYR A 39 -10.43 -2.71 -1.03
N ILE A 40 -11.31 -3.60 -0.56
CA ILE A 40 -11.99 -4.59 -1.40
C ILE A 40 -12.77 -3.91 -2.53
N LYS A 41 -13.57 -2.88 -2.22
CA LYS A 41 -14.37 -2.13 -3.21
C LYS A 41 -13.54 -1.35 -4.21
N SER A 42 -12.28 -1.03 -3.87
CA SER A 42 -11.38 -0.29 -4.76
C SER A 42 -10.81 -1.15 -5.89
N ASN A 43 -10.89 -2.49 -5.78
CA ASN A 43 -10.17 -3.44 -6.62
C ASN A 43 -8.65 -3.22 -6.67
N SER A 44 -8.09 -2.49 -5.69
CA SER A 44 -6.65 -2.45 -5.46
C SER A 44 -6.17 -3.81 -4.97
N PRO A 45 -5.04 -4.34 -5.48
CA PRO A 45 -4.43 -5.56 -4.96
C PRO A 45 -3.68 -5.33 -3.64
N LEU A 46 -3.49 -4.07 -3.23
CA LEU A 46 -2.71 -3.67 -2.06
C LEU A 46 -3.52 -2.72 -1.17
N ASP A 47 -3.31 -2.82 0.14
CA ASP A 47 -3.72 -1.79 1.11
C ASP A 47 -2.68 -0.66 1.22
N GLU A 48 -3.06 0.41 1.92
CA GLU A 48 -2.27 1.65 2.03
C GLU A 48 -0.91 1.46 2.74
N HIS A 49 -0.76 0.39 3.52
CA HIS A 49 0.49 0.08 4.21
C HIS A 49 1.39 -0.80 3.33
N ALA A 50 0.80 -1.81 2.68
CA ALA A 50 1.53 -2.67 1.76
C ALA A 50 2.10 -1.91 0.56
N GLU A 51 1.36 -0.95 0.00
CA GLU A 51 1.83 -0.14 -1.14
C GLU A 51 3.11 0.64 -0.81
N ASP A 52 3.20 1.20 0.40
CA ASP A 52 4.35 1.96 0.86
C ASP A 52 5.58 1.06 1.08
N GLN A 53 5.36 -0.11 1.68
CA GLN A 53 6.44 -1.06 1.99
C GLN A 53 7.05 -1.72 0.75
N LEU A 54 6.31 -1.78 -0.37
CA LEU A 54 6.79 -2.42 -1.60
C LEU A 54 7.75 -1.54 -2.41
N ILE A 55 7.81 -0.22 -2.18
CA ILE A 55 8.62 0.70 -2.98
C ILE A 55 10.10 0.27 -3.12
N PRO A 56 10.83 -0.10 -2.05
CA PRO A 56 12.21 -0.58 -2.20
C PRO A 56 12.32 -1.87 -3.00
N TYR A 57 11.34 -2.77 -2.91
CA TYR A 57 11.34 -4.03 -3.66
C TYR A 57 11.12 -3.81 -5.16
N LEU A 58 10.34 -2.78 -5.55
CA LEU A 58 10.24 -2.37 -6.95
C LEU A 58 11.60 -1.96 -7.51
N ALA A 59 12.40 -1.24 -6.72
CA ALA A 59 13.73 -0.82 -7.13
C ALA A 59 14.75 -1.97 -7.21
N LEU A 60 14.58 -3.00 -6.37
CA LEU A 60 15.44 -4.19 -6.36
C LEU A 60 15.15 -5.17 -7.50
N ALA A 61 13.94 -5.15 -8.06
CA ALA A 61 13.57 -6.04 -9.16
C ALA A 61 14.42 -5.80 -10.42
N ASP A 62 14.70 -6.88 -11.16
CA ASP A 62 15.41 -6.78 -12.43
C ASP A 62 14.55 -6.10 -13.50
N GLY A 63 15.13 -5.15 -14.24
CA GLY A 63 14.46 -4.45 -15.34
C GLY A 63 13.38 -3.45 -14.87
N MET A 64 12.16 -3.62 -15.36
CA MET A 64 11.02 -2.75 -15.06
C MET A 64 10.02 -3.46 -14.15
N SER A 65 9.66 -2.82 -13.04
CA SER A 65 8.64 -3.30 -12.10
C SER A 65 7.47 -2.33 -12.04
N LYS A 66 6.30 -2.87 -11.69
CA LYS A 66 5.05 -2.12 -11.69
C LYS A 66 4.06 -2.68 -10.69
N ILE A 67 3.41 -1.81 -9.93
CA ILE A 67 2.30 -2.17 -9.04
C ILE A 67 1.10 -1.24 -9.25
N ARG A 68 -0.10 -1.77 -8.95
CA ARG A 68 -1.31 -0.96 -8.77
C ARG A 68 -1.51 -0.74 -7.28
N VAL A 69 -1.82 0.49 -6.90
CA VAL A 69 -1.92 0.94 -5.51
C VAL A 69 -3.34 1.41 -5.17
N PHE A 70 -3.69 1.40 -3.89
CA PHE A 70 -4.96 1.94 -3.40
C PHE A 70 -4.94 3.46 -3.46
N SER A 71 -3.81 4.05 -3.10
CA SER A 71 -3.55 5.49 -3.16
C SER A 71 -2.07 5.79 -3.37
N VAL A 72 -1.75 7.04 -3.63
CA VAL A 72 -0.37 7.51 -3.54
C VAL A 72 -0.31 8.45 -2.36
N SER A 73 0.12 7.92 -1.22
CA SER A 73 0.26 8.69 0.02
C SER A 73 1.54 9.53 0.03
N ASP A 74 1.65 10.47 0.95
CA ASP A 74 2.90 11.24 1.14
C ASP A 74 4.04 10.36 1.68
N HIS A 75 3.72 9.29 2.42
CA HIS A 75 4.70 8.26 2.80
C HIS A 75 5.24 7.57 1.55
N THR A 76 4.36 7.14 0.64
CA THR A 76 4.74 6.52 -0.63
C THR A 76 5.63 7.44 -1.47
N ARG A 77 5.27 8.73 -1.57
CA ARG A 77 6.09 9.73 -2.29
C ARG A 77 7.46 9.92 -1.64
N THR A 78 7.51 9.94 -0.31
CA THR A 78 8.76 10.07 0.43
C THR A 78 9.63 8.83 0.23
N ASN A 79 9.06 7.62 0.32
CA ASN A 79 9.80 6.38 0.08
C ASN A 79 10.33 6.28 -1.35
N ILE A 80 9.56 6.71 -2.35
CA ILE A 80 10.04 6.83 -3.73
C ILE A 80 11.24 7.77 -3.79
N TRP A 81 11.11 8.97 -3.24
CA TRP A 81 12.17 9.97 -3.24
C TRP A 81 13.44 9.46 -2.55
N VAL A 82 13.32 8.82 -1.38
CA VAL A 82 14.44 8.21 -0.65
C VAL A 82 15.07 7.11 -1.50
N THR A 83 14.27 6.20 -2.07
CA THR A 83 14.77 5.08 -2.86
C THR A 83 15.58 5.55 -4.08
N GLU A 84 15.12 6.58 -4.79
CA GLU A 84 15.87 7.22 -5.89
C GLU A 84 17.20 7.87 -5.43
N LYS A 85 17.41 8.13 -4.14
CA LYS A 85 18.71 8.61 -3.61
C LYS A 85 19.72 7.51 -3.37
N PHE A 86 19.26 6.28 -3.10
CA PHE A 86 20.12 5.16 -2.75
C PHE A 86 20.35 4.18 -3.90
N MET A 87 19.49 4.19 -4.93
CA MET A 87 19.54 3.24 -6.04
C MET A 87 19.50 3.94 -7.41
N PRO A 88 20.16 3.38 -8.44
CA PRO A 88 20.12 3.90 -9.81
C PRO A 88 18.80 3.51 -10.49
N VAL A 89 17.69 4.05 -10.01
CA VAL A 89 16.34 3.76 -10.52
C VAL A 89 15.56 5.03 -10.77
N LYS A 90 14.52 4.95 -11.60
CA LYS A 90 13.55 6.02 -11.81
C LYS A 90 12.14 5.52 -11.59
N PHE A 91 11.40 6.22 -10.74
CA PHE A 91 9.98 5.97 -10.54
C PHE A 91 9.10 6.88 -11.40
N ARG A 92 7.95 6.36 -11.83
CA ARG A 92 6.86 7.10 -12.47
C ARG A 92 5.54 6.76 -11.77
N ILE A 93 4.70 7.78 -11.57
CA ILE A 93 3.41 7.66 -10.91
C ILE A 93 2.32 8.08 -11.89
N ASP A 94 1.36 7.18 -12.14
CA ASP A 94 0.10 7.50 -12.79
C ASP A 94 -0.99 7.57 -11.73
N GLU A 95 -1.36 8.80 -11.35
CA GLU A 95 -2.37 9.08 -10.31
C GLU A 95 -3.78 8.66 -10.74
N VAL A 96 -4.07 8.66 -12.05
CA VAL A 96 -5.41 8.33 -12.57
C VAL A 96 -5.61 6.82 -12.54
N GLN A 97 -4.62 6.07 -13.02
CA GLN A 97 -4.66 4.60 -13.02
C GLN A 97 -4.21 4.00 -11.68
N LYS A 98 -3.67 4.82 -10.78
CA LYS A 98 -3.08 4.42 -9.49
C LYS A 98 -2.01 3.37 -9.69
N ILE A 99 -1.04 3.71 -10.50
CA ILE A 99 0.04 2.83 -10.92
C ILE A 99 1.36 3.48 -10.55
N ILE A 100 2.25 2.68 -9.96
CA ILE A 100 3.64 3.05 -9.71
C ILE A 100 4.52 2.11 -10.52
N GLU A 101 5.39 2.71 -11.33
CA GLU A 101 6.38 2.01 -12.16
C GLU A 101 7.78 2.39 -11.69
N CYS A 102 8.71 1.44 -11.73
CA CYS A 102 10.12 1.65 -11.43
C CYS A 102 10.97 1.02 -12.53
N GLU A 103 11.92 1.78 -13.05
CA GLU A 103 12.87 1.37 -14.09
C GLU A 103 14.28 1.46 -13.53
N ARG A 104 15.06 0.38 -13.64
CA ARG A 104 16.51 0.40 -13.36
C ARG A 104 17.26 1.14 -14.47
N LEU A 105 18.28 1.91 -14.07
CA LEU A 105 19.06 2.79 -14.96
C LEU A 105 20.47 2.25 -15.28
N ASP A 106 20.80 1.05 -14.82
CA ASP A 106 22.08 0.37 -15.01
C ASP A 106 22.08 -0.63 -16.17
#